data_AF-A0AAD9C0V5-F1
#
_entry.id   AF-A0AAD9C0V5-F1
#
_cell.length_a   1.000
_cell.length_b   1.000
_cell.length_c   1.000
_cell.angle_alpha   90.00
_cell.angle_beta   90.00
_cell.angle_gamma   90.00
#
_symmetry.space_group_name_H-M   'P 1'
#
loop_
_entity.id
_entity.type
_entity.pdbx_description
1 polymer ?
#
loop_
_entity_poly.entity_id
_entity_poly.type
_entity_poly.pdbx_seq_one_letter_code
_entity_poly.pdbx_strand_id
1 'polypeptide(L)'
;MAVLSLALLLVGFVLTSADKAGEVDKEDKLRIRLKEYGLVTPFSTDSHGHYLSHLLSATHKQRVKREVFSAAEAEQKLFFNISAFGKEFHLRLRPNNRLVAPGAMVEWHDEIHDFGNASDAYGANQTKAGGGAERILHRELLKTDCTFIGDITDVPGASVAINNCDGLAGMIRTDSDEYFIEPLERGTQELEDQGRVHVVYRRSALLQAPSSDISEDYQIK
;
A
#
# COMPACT_ATOMS: atom_id res chain seq x y z
N MET A 1 -35.17 61.89 -42.45
CA MET A 1 -34.09 62.87 -42.26
C MET A 1 -33.80 62.95 -40.77
N ALA A 2 -32.54 62.67 -40.41
CA ALA A 2 -31.80 62.98 -39.18
C ALA A 2 -32.37 62.56 -37.80
N VAL A 3 -31.82 61.53 -37.12
CA VAL A 3 -30.60 61.37 -36.24
C VAL A 3 -30.72 61.96 -34.81
N LEU A 4 -30.27 61.13 -33.84
CA LEU A 4 -29.81 61.36 -32.45
C LEU A 4 -30.92 61.30 -31.37
N SER A 5 -30.79 60.66 -30.20
CA SER A 5 -29.72 59.91 -29.51
C SER A 5 -30.35 59.41 -28.20
N LEU A 6 -30.13 58.16 -27.76
CA LEU A 6 -29.87 57.88 -26.34
C LEU A 6 -29.26 56.48 -26.11
N ALA A 7 -27.93 56.51 -26.02
CA ALA A 7 -27.00 55.74 -25.20
C ALA A 7 -27.33 54.30 -24.72
N LEU A 8 -26.45 53.40 -25.19
CA LEU A 8 -25.85 52.24 -24.53
C LEU A 8 -26.15 52.02 -23.03
N LEU A 9 -26.67 50.84 -22.68
CA LEU A 9 -26.34 50.10 -21.44
C LEU A 9 -26.60 48.60 -21.64
N LEU A 10 -25.67 47.90 -22.29
CA LEU A 10 -25.50 46.46 -22.08
C LEU A 10 -24.00 46.20 -21.90
N VAL A 11 -23.49 46.62 -20.74
CA VAL A 11 -22.26 46.06 -20.21
C VAL A 11 -22.62 44.63 -19.82
N GLY A 12 -22.40 43.70 -20.75
CA GLY A 12 -22.38 42.29 -20.47
C GLY A 12 -21.26 42.05 -19.47
N PHE A 13 -21.63 41.98 -18.19
CA PHE A 13 -20.75 41.58 -17.11
C PHE A 13 -20.51 40.08 -17.28
N VAL A 14 -19.61 39.72 -18.20
CA VAL A 14 -19.02 38.39 -18.26
C VAL A 14 -17.99 38.35 -17.13
N LEU A 15 -18.47 38.18 -15.89
CA LEU A 15 -17.66 37.58 -14.84
C LEU A 15 -17.55 36.10 -15.18
N THR A 16 -16.69 35.74 -16.13
CA THR A 16 -16.17 34.38 -16.17
C THR A 16 -15.28 34.22 -14.96
N SER A 17 -15.86 33.62 -13.93
CA SER A 17 -15.24 33.11 -12.73
C SER A 17 -13.82 32.58 -13.00
N ALA A 18 -12.81 33.30 -12.51
CA ALA A 18 -11.42 32.84 -12.52
C ALA A 18 -11.22 31.60 -11.63
N ASP A 19 -12.10 31.38 -10.65
CA ASP A 19 -12.12 30.15 -9.82
C ASP A 19 -12.35 28.90 -10.66
N LYS A 20 -13.19 28.97 -11.70
CA LYS A 20 -13.45 27.84 -12.61
C LYS A 20 -12.22 27.45 -13.43
N ALA A 21 -11.33 28.40 -13.74
CA ALA A 21 -10.11 28.10 -14.52
C ALA A 21 -9.06 27.37 -13.67
N GLY A 22 -8.94 27.71 -12.38
CA GLY A 22 -8.02 27.04 -11.45
C GLY A 22 -8.49 25.65 -11.00
N GLU A 23 -9.80 25.40 -10.99
CA GLU A 23 -10.36 24.10 -10.64
C GLU A 23 -10.26 23.07 -11.78
N VAL A 24 -10.46 23.50 -13.03
CA VAL A 24 -10.28 22.65 -14.22
C VAL A 24 -8.82 22.18 -14.38
N ASP A 25 -7.84 23.05 -14.12
CA ASP A 25 -6.41 22.71 -14.17
C ASP A 25 -6.03 21.68 -13.10
N LYS A 26 -6.59 21.79 -11.89
CA LYS A 26 -6.38 20.83 -10.80
C LYS A 26 -6.97 19.46 -11.12
N GLU A 27 -8.21 19.42 -11.64
CA GLU A 27 -8.85 18.17 -12.03
C GLU A 27 -8.08 17.45 -13.13
N ASP A 28 -7.62 18.17 -14.16
CA ASP A 28 -6.85 17.57 -15.25
C ASP A 28 -5.47 17.08 -14.79
N LYS A 29 -4.81 17.83 -13.91
CA LYS A 29 -3.55 17.40 -13.28
C LYS A 29 -3.72 16.15 -12.42
N LEU A 30 -4.81 16.06 -11.64
CA LEU A 30 -5.15 14.87 -10.86
C LEU A 30 -5.47 13.68 -11.77
N ARG A 31 -6.23 13.89 -12.84
CA ARG A 31 -6.52 12.84 -13.84
C ARG A 31 -5.27 12.31 -14.51
N ILE A 32 -4.31 13.18 -14.83
CA ILE A 32 -3.02 12.76 -15.39
C ILE A 32 -2.25 11.89 -14.39
N ARG A 33 -2.19 12.27 -13.12
CA ARG A 33 -1.52 11.45 -12.08
C ARG A 33 -2.22 10.13 -11.83
N LEU A 34 -3.54 10.13 -11.76
CA LEU A 34 -4.31 8.92 -11.47
C LEU A 34 -4.26 7.88 -12.60
N LYS A 35 -3.93 8.27 -13.84
CA LYS A 35 -3.70 7.30 -14.94
C LYS A 35 -2.57 6.32 -14.64
N GLU A 36 -1.67 6.65 -13.72
CA GLU A 36 -0.54 5.80 -13.34
C GLU A 36 -0.91 4.75 -12.27
N TYR A 37 -2.12 4.84 -11.73
CA TYR A 37 -2.67 3.97 -10.70
C TYR A 37 -3.89 3.22 -11.25
N GLY A 38 -3.93 1.91 -11.05
CA GLY A 38 -5.07 1.04 -11.36
C GLY A 38 -5.71 0.53 -10.08
N LEU A 39 -7.03 0.63 -9.96
CA LEU A 39 -7.78 -0.05 -8.93
C LEU A 39 -8.24 -1.40 -9.46
N VAL A 40 -7.90 -2.47 -8.76
CA VAL A 40 -8.12 -3.84 -9.20
C VAL A 40 -8.69 -4.68 -8.09
N THR A 41 -9.38 -5.76 -8.45
CA THR A 41 -9.84 -6.78 -7.52
C THR A 41 -9.18 -8.10 -7.88
N PRO A 42 -8.09 -8.48 -7.20
CA PRO A 42 -7.42 -9.75 -7.47
C PRO A 42 -8.30 -10.93 -7.05
N PHE A 43 -7.99 -12.10 -7.60
CA PHE A 43 -8.64 -13.34 -7.19
C PHE A 43 -7.66 -14.52 -7.25
N SER A 44 -7.90 -15.52 -6.41
CA SER A 44 -7.18 -16.78 -6.45
C SER A 44 -7.67 -17.63 -7.61
N THR A 45 -6.73 -18.37 -8.20
CA THR A 45 -6.95 -19.20 -9.38
C THR A 45 -6.38 -20.59 -9.20
N ASP A 46 -6.70 -21.49 -10.14
CA ASP A 46 -5.97 -22.74 -10.30
C ASP A 46 -4.65 -22.52 -11.10
N SER A 47 -3.94 -23.61 -11.38
CA SER A 47 -2.72 -23.58 -12.18
C SER A 47 -2.92 -23.18 -13.65
N HIS A 48 -4.16 -23.14 -14.14
CA HIS A 48 -4.53 -22.77 -15.51
C HIS A 48 -5.13 -21.35 -15.60
N GLY A 49 -5.32 -20.67 -14.47
CA GLY A 49 -5.89 -19.32 -14.42
C GLY A 49 -7.40 -19.27 -14.24
N HIS A 50 -8.08 -20.40 -14.00
CA HIS A 50 -9.51 -20.39 -13.71
C HIS A 50 -9.79 -19.82 -12.33
N TYR A 51 -10.85 -19.02 -12.22
CA TYR A 51 -11.29 -18.40 -10.96
C TYR A 51 -11.62 -19.44 -9.88
N LEU A 52 -11.12 -19.21 -8.66
CA LEU A 52 -11.49 -19.99 -7.47
C LEU A 52 -12.24 -19.14 -6.43
N SER A 53 -11.66 -18.02 -5.99
CA SER A 53 -12.27 -17.16 -4.96
C SER A 53 -11.62 -15.78 -4.89
N HIS A 54 -12.26 -14.82 -4.21
CA HIS A 54 -11.64 -13.56 -3.84
C HIS A 54 -10.85 -13.61 -2.51
N LEU A 55 -10.69 -14.78 -1.91
CA LEU A 55 -9.92 -14.94 -0.66
C LEU A 55 -8.42 -14.96 -0.98
N LEU A 56 -7.72 -13.91 -0.54
CA LEU A 56 -6.31 -13.68 -0.85
C LEU A 56 -5.43 -13.88 0.38
N SER A 57 -5.93 -13.50 1.55
CA SER A 57 -5.18 -13.51 2.81
C SER A 57 -4.89 -14.91 3.34
N ALA A 58 -3.70 -15.08 3.93
CA ALA A 58 -3.31 -16.32 4.61
C ALA A 58 -4.20 -16.67 5.82
N THR A 59 -4.80 -15.68 6.46
CA THR A 59 -5.69 -15.86 7.63
C THR A 59 -6.91 -16.73 7.33
N HIS A 60 -7.45 -16.64 6.11
CA HIS A 60 -8.59 -17.47 5.67
C HIS A 60 -8.23 -18.96 5.64
N LYS A 61 -6.97 -19.32 5.37
CA LYS A 61 -6.50 -20.71 5.42
C LYS A 61 -6.40 -21.25 6.84
N GLN A 62 -6.05 -20.40 7.81
CA GLN A 62 -5.94 -20.80 9.21
C GLN A 62 -7.32 -21.13 9.82
N ARG A 63 -8.37 -20.38 9.43
CA ARG A 63 -9.74 -20.56 9.97
C ARG A 63 -10.44 -21.84 9.49
N VAL A 64 -10.05 -22.39 8.34
CA VAL A 64 -10.66 -23.61 7.73
C VAL A 64 -10.09 -24.91 8.30
N LYS A 65 -9.00 -24.88 9.09
CA LYS A 65 -8.30 -26.09 9.53
C LYS A 65 -8.98 -26.77 10.73
N ARG A 66 -10.12 -27.42 10.48
CA ARG A 66 -10.71 -28.49 11.30
C ARG A 66 -10.70 -29.83 10.57
N GLU A 67 -9.68 -30.07 9.75
CA GLU A 67 -9.43 -31.39 9.18
C GLU A 67 -7.96 -31.79 9.37
N VAL A 68 -7.81 -33.07 9.72
CA VAL A 68 -6.59 -33.81 10.03
C VAL A 68 -5.43 -33.35 9.15
N PHE A 69 -4.25 -33.19 9.74
CA PHE A 69 -2.99 -33.00 9.01
C PHE A 69 -2.86 -34.04 7.90
N SER A 70 -3.33 -33.72 6.70
CA SER A 70 -3.13 -34.54 5.52
C SER A 70 -1.72 -34.23 5.03
N ALA A 71 -0.90 -35.27 5.15
CA ALA A 71 0.42 -35.37 4.57
C ALA A 71 0.35 -35.05 3.08
N ALA A 72 0.71 -33.82 2.73
CA ALA A 72 1.20 -33.48 1.42
C ALA A 72 2.14 -32.28 1.58
N GLU A 73 3.41 -32.60 1.73
CA GLU A 73 4.54 -31.76 1.29
C GLU A 73 4.50 -31.51 -0.23
N ALA A 74 3.30 -31.45 -0.83
CA ALA A 74 3.08 -30.99 -2.17
C ALA A 74 3.27 -29.47 -2.12
N GLU A 75 4.41 -29.03 -2.66
CA GLU A 75 4.70 -27.67 -3.10
C GLU A 75 3.45 -26.77 -3.06
N GLN A 76 3.24 -26.02 -1.97
CA GLN A 76 2.07 -25.15 -1.79
C GLN A 76 2.16 -23.97 -2.75
N LYS A 77 1.98 -24.25 -4.04
CA LYS A 77 1.98 -23.26 -5.09
C LYS A 77 0.66 -22.52 -5.02
N LEU A 78 0.73 -21.19 -4.96
CA LEU A 78 -0.44 -20.34 -5.00
C LEU A 78 -0.52 -19.70 -6.37
N PHE A 79 -1.75 -19.58 -6.87
CA PHE A 79 -2.01 -18.95 -8.14
C PHE A 79 -2.99 -17.81 -7.92
N PHE A 80 -2.64 -16.64 -8.43
CA PHE A 80 -3.48 -15.45 -8.37
C PHE A 80 -3.50 -14.80 -9.74
N ASN A 81 -4.62 -14.19 -10.08
CA ASN A 81 -4.69 -13.34 -11.26
C ASN A 81 -4.94 -11.89 -10.87
N ILE A 82 -4.23 -10.99 -11.56
CA ILE A 82 -4.30 -9.55 -11.38
C ILE A 82 -4.43 -8.94 -12.78
N SER A 83 -5.53 -8.21 -13.01
CA SER A 83 -5.76 -7.47 -14.24
C SER A 83 -5.46 -5.99 -14.01
N ALA A 84 -4.39 -5.46 -14.61
CA ALA A 84 -4.00 -4.06 -14.47
C ALA A 84 -3.36 -3.52 -15.75
N PHE A 85 -3.64 -2.26 -16.10
CA PHE A 85 -3.05 -1.58 -17.26
C PHE A 85 -3.22 -2.34 -18.60
N GLY A 86 -4.34 -3.06 -18.75
CA GLY A 86 -4.62 -3.89 -19.94
C GLY A 86 -3.77 -5.16 -20.03
N LYS A 87 -3.10 -5.55 -18.94
CA LYS A 87 -2.33 -6.79 -18.82
C LYS A 87 -2.95 -7.69 -17.75
N GLU A 88 -2.93 -8.98 -18.02
CA GLU A 88 -3.32 -10.03 -17.06
C GLU A 88 -2.04 -10.68 -16.51
N PHE A 89 -1.89 -10.72 -15.20
CA PHE A 89 -0.74 -11.32 -14.52
C PHE A 89 -1.19 -12.56 -13.77
N HIS A 90 -1.08 -13.72 -14.41
CA HIS A 90 -1.28 -15.00 -13.74
C HIS A 90 -0.02 -15.38 -12.97
N LEU A 91 -0.01 -15.10 -11.68
CA LEU A 91 1.12 -15.29 -10.79
C LEU A 91 1.21 -16.76 -10.37
N ARG A 92 2.41 -17.36 -10.43
CA ARG A 92 2.67 -18.69 -9.86
C ARG A 92 3.67 -18.56 -8.72
N LEU A 93 3.17 -18.67 -7.51
CA LEU A 93 3.90 -18.32 -6.29
C LEU A 93 4.28 -19.56 -5.50
N ARG A 94 5.45 -19.54 -4.88
CA ARG A 94 5.92 -20.54 -3.92
C ARG A 94 6.37 -19.85 -2.62
N PRO A 95 6.25 -20.53 -1.46
CA PRO A 95 6.69 -19.96 -0.18
C PRO A 95 8.15 -19.53 -0.21
N ASN A 96 8.45 -18.37 0.38
CA ASN A 96 9.79 -17.86 0.55
C ASN A 96 10.27 -18.01 2.00
N ASN A 97 10.92 -19.13 2.28
CA ASN A 97 11.46 -19.44 3.61
C ASN A 97 12.87 -18.87 3.84
N ARG A 98 13.36 -17.97 2.96
CA ARG A 98 14.72 -17.41 3.02
C ARG A 98 14.75 -15.91 3.33
N LEU A 99 13.59 -15.25 3.34
CA LEU A 99 13.51 -13.81 3.59
C LEU A 99 13.67 -13.48 5.08
N VAL A 100 13.05 -14.29 5.94
CA VAL A 100 13.01 -14.08 7.38
C VAL A 100 13.63 -15.29 8.06
N ALA A 101 14.63 -15.05 8.91
CA ALA A 101 15.25 -16.11 9.69
C ALA A 101 14.25 -16.71 10.69
N PRO A 102 14.27 -18.03 10.92
CA PRO A 102 13.44 -18.65 11.96
C PRO A 102 13.69 -17.98 13.33
N GLY A 103 12.62 -17.53 13.98
CA GLY A 103 12.69 -16.88 15.29
C GLY A 103 13.03 -15.38 15.26
N ALA A 104 13.06 -14.75 14.08
CA ALA A 104 13.21 -13.30 13.99
C ALA A 104 12.02 -12.58 14.68
N MET A 105 12.32 -11.50 15.40
CA MET A 105 11.35 -10.73 16.19
C MET A 105 11.53 -9.23 15.97
N VAL A 106 10.44 -8.49 16.11
CA VAL A 106 10.44 -7.02 16.20
C VAL A 106 10.25 -6.64 17.66
N GLU A 107 11.10 -5.74 18.16
CA GLU A 107 11.00 -5.19 19.51
C GLU A 107 10.73 -3.69 19.42
N TRP A 108 9.70 -3.22 20.13
CA TRP A 108 9.35 -1.82 20.25
C TRP A 108 9.88 -1.29 21.58
N HIS A 109 10.65 -0.20 21.55
CA HIS A 109 11.26 0.42 22.73
C HIS A 109 10.72 1.83 22.92
N ASP A 110 10.64 2.27 24.16
CA ASP A 110 10.33 3.66 24.52
C ASP A 110 11.54 4.29 25.20
N GLU A 111 11.87 5.52 24.79
CA GLU A 111 12.92 6.30 25.42
C GLU A 111 12.32 7.08 26.59
N ILE A 112 12.54 6.60 27.80
CA ILE A 112 12.21 7.38 28.99
C ILE A 112 13.22 8.51 29.10
N HIS A 113 12.85 9.71 28.65
CA HIS A 113 13.51 10.92 29.10
C HIS A 113 13.13 11.10 30.57
N ASP A 114 14.05 10.83 31.48
CA ASP A 114 13.89 11.23 32.88
C ASP A 114 13.57 12.72 32.88
N PHE A 115 12.32 13.07 33.16
CA PHE A 115 11.95 14.40 33.58
C PHE A 115 12.67 14.60 34.89
N GLY A 116 13.87 15.18 34.82
CA GLY A 116 14.65 15.55 35.98
C GLY A 116 13.74 16.38 36.88
N ASN A 117 13.31 15.81 38.01
CA ASN A 117 12.69 16.60 39.05
C ASN A 117 13.73 17.65 39.46
N ALA A 118 13.49 18.89 39.04
CA ALA A 118 14.18 20.07 39.50
C ALA A 118 13.75 20.37 40.94
N SER A 119 14.12 19.47 41.84
CA SER A 119 14.05 19.55 43.30
C SER A 119 14.73 18.25 43.75
N ASP A 120 16.00 18.20 44.12
CA ASP A 120 16.63 19.05 45.11
C ASP A 120 18.13 19.14 44.87
N ALA A 121 18.64 20.36 44.75
CA ALA A 121 20.05 20.63 44.97
C ALA A 121 20.35 20.49 46.46
N TYR A 122 20.68 19.28 46.95
CA TYR A 122 21.55 19.11 48.11
C TYR A 122 21.97 17.64 48.27
N GLY A 123 23.28 17.39 48.17
CA GLY A 123 23.91 16.30 48.93
C GLY A 123 24.10 14.95 48.23
N ALA A 124 25.29 14.82 47.65
CA ALA A 124 26.20 13.68 47.82
C ALA A 124 26.05 12.41 46.96
N ASN A 125 27.22 12.08 46.38
CA ASN A 125 27.73 10.81 45.87
C ASN A 125 27.23 10.33 44.50
N GLN A 126 27.88 10.93 43.50
CA GLN A 126 28.06 10.36 42.17
C GLN A 126 28.66 8.96 42.25
N THR A 127 27.82 7.94 42.12
CA THR A 127 28.21 6.69 41.47
C THR A 127 27.00 6.06 40.80
N LYS A 128 27.17 5.81 39.49
CA LYS A 128 26.47 4.85 38.63
C LYS A 128 25.31 5.34 37.76
N ALA A 129 25.62 5.20 36.47
CA ALA A 129 24.74 4.89 35.35
C ALA A 129 23.77 5.99 34.94
N GLY A 130 24.33 7.01 34.27
CA GLY A 130 23.62 7.63 33.16
C GLY A 130 23.40 6.58 32.07
N GLY A 131 22.30 5.85 32.19
CA GLY A 131 21.79 4.97 31.16
C GLY A 131 20.29 5.10 31.23
N GLY A 132 19.70 5.89 30.33
CA GLY A 132 18.24 5.92 30.17
C GLY A 132 17.77 4.48 30.07
N ALA A 133 16.85 4.09 30.96
CA ALA A 133 16.35 2.72 31.00
C ALA A 133 15.44 2.53 29.77
N GLU A 134 16.00 2.05 28.67
CA GLU A 134 15.26 1.67 27.48
C GLU A 134 14.32 0.51 27.84
N ARG A 135 13.01 0.75 27.77
CA ARG A 135 12.02 -0.24 28.18
C ARG A 135 11.39 -0.86 26.94
N ILE A 136 11.60 -2.16 26.76
CA ILE A 136 10.92 -2.94 25.73
C ILE A 136 9.41 -2.95 26.03
N LEU A 137 8.63 -2.34 25.15
CA LEU A 137 7.18 -2.28 25.24
C LEU A 137 6.52 -3.56 24.73
N HIS A 138 6.99 -4.05 23.58
CA HIS A 138 6.33 -5.13 22.87
C HIS A 138 7.33 -5.92 22.03
N ARG A 139 7.15 -7.24 21.97
CA ARG A 139 7.91 -8.15 21.12
C ARG A 139 6.96 -8.98 20.29
N GLU A 140 7.16 -9.01 18.98
CA GLU A 140 6.35 -9.81 18.07
C GLU A 140 7.24 -10.66 17.16
N LEU A 141 6.91 -11.94 17.01
CA LEU A 141 7.57 -12.80 16.05
C LEU A 141 7.18 -12.39 14.62
N LEU A 142 8.16 -12.32 13.73
CA LEU A 142 7.89 -12.06 12.33
C LEU A 142 7.17 -13.26 11.69
N LYS A 143 6.04 -12.99 11.03
CA LYS A 143 5.31 -13.99 10.25
C LYS A 143 6.14 -14.43 9.05
N THR A 144 6.30 -15.75 8.90
CA THR A 144 7.09 -16.37 7.83
C THR A 144 6.22 -17.15 6.83
N ASP A 145 4.95 -17.35 7.15
CA ASP A 145 4.01 -18.20 6.41
C ASP A 145 3.18 -17.45 5.34
N CYS A 146 3.42 -16.14 5.17
CA CYS A 146 2.68 -15.30 4.24
C CYS A 146 3.56 -14.63 3.17
N THR A 147 4.84 -14.98 3.08
CA THR A 147 5.78 -14.40 2.10
C THR A 147 6.08 -15.38 0.97
N PHE A 148 5.95 -14.92 -0.27
CA PHE A 148 6.04 -15.73 -1.47
C PHE A 148 6.91 -15.09 -2.54
N ILE A 149 7.54 -15.94 -3.36
CA ILE A 149 8.25 -15.55 -4.57
C ILE A 149 7.79 -16.41 -5.73
N GLY A 150 7.91 -15.93 -6.96
CA GLY A 150 7.38 -16.65 -8.10
C GLY A 150 7.70 -16.02 -9.45
N ASP A 151 6.98 -16.50 -10.45
CA ASP A 151 7.02 -16.02 -11.83
C ASP A 151 5.60 -15.74 -12.33
N ILE A 152 5.50 -15.37 -13.61
CA ILE A 152 4.24 -15.10 -14.30
C ILE A 152 4.11 -16.11 -15.45
N THR A 153 2.93 -16.70 -15.62
CA THR A 153 2.64 -17.61 -16.73
C THR A 153 2.88 -16.91 -18.07
N ASP A 154 3.52 -17.59 -19.02
CA ASP A 154 3.84 -17.12 -20.38
C ASP A 154 4.70 -15.85 -20.49
N VAL A 155 5.29 -15.37 -19.38
CA VAL A 155 6.22 -14.23 -19.39
C VAL A 155 7.59 -14.69 -18.88
N PRO A 156 8.52 -15.08 -19.77
CA PRO A 156 9.86 -15.50 -19.36
C PRO A 156 10.61 -14.33 -18.72
N GLY A 157 11.49 -14.63 -17.75
CA GLY A 157 12.29 -13.61 -17.06
C GLY A 157 11.53 -12.79 -16.00
N ALA A 158 10.20 -12.85 -15.99
CA ALA A 158 9.40 -12.19 -14.96
C ALA A 158 9.66 -12.77 -13.58
N SER A 159 9.64 -11.89 -12.57
CA SER A 159 9.87 -12.24 -11.17
C SER A 159 8.84 -11.55 -10.30
N VAL A 160 8.33 -12.27 -9.32
CA VAL A 160 7.25 -11.82 -8.45
C VAL A 160 7.66 -12.04 -7.00
N ALA A 161 7.39 -11.05 -6.14
CA ALA A 161 7.56 -11.14 -4.70
C ALA A 161 6.31 -10.57 -4.03
N ILE A 162 5.57 -11.42 -3.31
CA ILE A 162 4.24 -11.09 -2.78
C ILE A 162 4.15 -11.52 -1.32
N ASN A 163 3.54 -10.66 -0.51
CA ASN A 163 3.07 -10.92 0.82
C ASN A 163 1.53 -11.02 0.78
N ASN A 164 0.95 -12.04 1.39
CA ASN A 164 -0.50 -12.18 1.51
C ASN A 164 -1.01 -12.22 2.98
N CYS A 165 -0.29 -11.62 3.92
CA CYS A 165 -0.70 -11.55 5.33
C CYS A 165 -2.00 -10.75 5.54
N ASP A 166 -2.24 -9.73 4.71
CA ASP A 166 -3.42 -8.85 4.74
C ASP A 166 -3.73 -8.37 3.31
N GLY A 167 -4.29 -9.24 2.47
CA GLY A 167 -4.43 -9.00 1.03
C GLY A 167 -3.10 -9.13 0.28
N LEU A 168 -3.09 -8.95 -1.05
CA LEU A 168 -1.88 -9.07 -1.86
C LEU A 168 -1.08 -7.77 -1.84
N ALA A 169 0.10 -7.80 -1.25
CA ALA A 169 1.05 -6.69 -1.27
C ALA A 169 2.38 -7.15 -1.83
N GLY A 170 2.99 -6.40 -2.76
CA GLY A 170 4.32 -6.73 -3.24
C GLY A 170 4.66 -6.16 -4.60
N MET A 171 5.63 -6.80 -5.26
CA MET A 171 6.24 -6.35 -6.50
C MET A 171 6.13 -7.41 -7.59
N ILE A 172 5.81 -6.96 -8.79
CA ILE A 172 5.75 -7.74 -10.03
C ILE A 172 6.71 -7.09 -11.01
N ARG A 173 7.80 -7.78 -11.33
CA ARG A 173 8.79 -7.32 -12.30
C ARG A 173 8.65 -8.10 -13.60
N THR A 174 8.51 -7.38 -14.69
CA THR A 174 8.61 -7.91 -16.05
C THR A 174 9.85 -7.34 -16.73
N ASP A 175 10.14 -7.76 -17.96
CA ASP A 175 11.21 -7.17 -18.76
C ASP A 175 10.92 -5.72 -19.18
N SER A 176 9.65 -5.31 -19.16
CA SER A 176 9.22 -3.99 -19.62
C SER A 176 9.05 -2.99 -18.48
N ASP A 177 8.51 -3.42 -17.35
CA ASP A 177 8.05 -2.55 -16.27
C ASP A 177 8.15 -3.23 -14.91
N GLU A 178 8.11 -2.42 -13.86
CA GLU A 178 7.99 -2.85 -12.47
C GLU A 178 6.69 -2.31 -11.90
N TYR A 179 5.85 -3.21 -11.41
CA TYR A 179 4.56 -2.89 -10.80
C TYR A 179 4.59 -3.20 -9.31
N PHE A 180 3.92 -2.36 -8.55
CA PHE A 180 3.61 -2.59 -7.15
C PHE A 180 2.12 -2.82 -7.00
N ILE A 181 1.75 -3.67 -6.05
CA ILE A 181 0.37 -3.89 -5.63
C ILE A 181 0.29 -3.76 -4.11
N GLU A 182 -0.77 -3.14 -3.62
CA GLU A 182 -1.11 -3.15 -2.20
C GLU A 182 -2.63 -3.03 -2.00
N PRO A 183 -3.18 -3.53 -0.87
CA PRO A 183 -4.57 -3.31 -0.52
C PRO A 183 -4.86 -1.81 -0.41
N LEU A 184 -6.01 -1.38 -0.94
CA LEU A 184 -6.41 0.04 -0.84
C LEU A 184 -6.62 0.47 0.62
N GLU A 185 -7.20 -0.43 1.41
CA GLU A 185 -7.41 -0.27 2.85
C GLU A 185 -6.86 -1.50 3.57
N ARG A 186 -6.10 -1.32 4.65
CA ARG A 186 -5.54 -2.41 5.47
C ARG A 186 -6.52 -2.87 6.55
N GLY A 187 -6.41 -4.11 7.00
CA GLY A 187 -7.22 -4.66 8.09
C GLY A 187 -8.67 -4.99 7.72
N THR A 188 -8.99 -5.08 6.43
CA THR A 188 -10.34 -5.37 5.92
C THR A 188 -10.47 -6.77 5.32
N GLN A 189 -9.75 -7.76 5.88
CA GLN A 189 -9.73 -9.14 5.38
C GLN A 189 -11.12 -9.81 5.37
N GLU A 190 -12.02 -9.36 6.24
CA GLU A 190 -13.40 -9.84 6.31
C GLU A 190 -14.23 -9.49 5.06
N LEU A 191 -13.81 -8.45 4.32
CA LEU A 191 -14.46 -8.00 3.08
C LEU A 191 -13.85 -8.65 1.83
N GLU A 192 -12.91 -9.58 1.97
CA GLU A 192 -12.27 -10.23 0.82
C GLU A 192 -13.25 -11.05 0.00
N ASP A 193 -14.26 -11.66 0.63
CA ASP A 193 -15.28 -12.45 -0.07
C ASP A 193 -16.07 -11.65 -1.10
N GLN A 194 -16.21 -10.34 -0.87
CA GLN A 194 -16.87 -9.37 -1.74
C GLN A 194 -15.95 -8.79 -2.82
N GLY A 195 -14.66 -9.17 -2.83
CA GLY A 195 -13.70 -8.67 -3.80
C GLY A 195 -13.01 -7.39 -3.34
N ARG A 196 -12.11 -7.52 -2.36
CA ARG A 196 -11.33 -6.40 -1.79
C ARG A 196 -10.44 -5.72 -2.84
N VAL A 197 -10.55 -4.40 -2.90
CA VAL A 197 -9.84 -3.56 -3.87
C VAL A 197 -8.37 -3.39 -3.47
N HIS A 198 -7.51 -3.46 -4.47
CA HIS A 198 -6.09 -3.20 -4.41
C HIS A 198 -5.72 -2.08 -5.37
N VAL A 199 -4.70 -1.30 -5.03
CA VAL A 199 -4.08 -0.35 -5.94
C VAL A 199 -2.86 -0.99 -6.59
N VAL A 200 -2.72 -0.84 -7.90
CA VAL A 200 -1.56 -1.27 -8.68
C VAL A 200 -0.97 -0.05 -9.36
N TYR A 201 0.34 0.13 -9.29
CA TYR A 201 1.00 1.27 -9.94
C TYR A 201 2.37 0.89 -10.46
N ARG A 202 2.83 1.63 -11.47
CA ARG A 202 4.18 1.47 -12.01
C ARG A 202 5.19 2.16 -11.11
N ARG A 203 6.40 1.62 -11.02
CA ARG A 203 7.51 2.29 -10.33
C ARG A 203 7.78 3.70 -10.85
N SER A 204 7.58 3.93 -12.15
CA SER A 204 7.74 5.25 -12.78
C SER A 204 6.78 6.31 -12.23
N ALA A 205 5.63 5.91 -11.69
CA ALA A 205 4.65 6.83 -11.09
C ALA A 205 5.23 7.53 -9.85
N LEU A 206 6.08 6.82 -9.10
CA LEU A 206 6.77 7.38 -7.93
C LEU A 206 7.80 8.44 -8.31
N LEU A 207 8.35 8.38 -9.53
CA LEU A 207 9.33 9.35 -10.03
C LEU A 207 8.67 10.60 -10.63
N GLN A 208 7.41 10.50 -11.04
CA GLN A 208 6.62 11.62 -11.54
C GLN A 208 5.94 12.43 -10.44
N ALA A 209 5.97 11.95 -9.19
CA ALA A 209 5.66 12.77 -8.03
C ALA A 209 6.73 13.88 -7.92
N PRO A 210 6.40 15.15 -8.17
CA PRO A 210 7.35 16.23 -7.98
C PRO A 210 7.65 16.32 -6.49
N SER A 211 8.94 16.32 -6.15
CA SER A 211 9.44 17.05 -4.99
C SER A 211 8.84 18.46 -4.96
N SER A 212 8.48 18.93 -3.76
CA SER A 212 7.97 20.27 -3.38
C SER A 212 6.55 20.66 -3.82
N ASP A 213 5.56 20.39 -2.96
CA ASP A 213 4.54 21.35 -2.44
C ASP A 213 3.41 20.60 -1.71
N ILE A 214 3.77 19.81 -0.69
CA ILE A 214 2.83 19.32 0.34
C ILE A 214 3.40 19.72 1.71
N SER A 215 3.83 20.99 1.81
CA SER A 215 4.07 21.65 3.08
C SER A 215 3.19 22.89 3.08
N GLU A 216 2.53 23.14 4.22
CA GLU A 216 1.57 24.22 4.46
C GLU A 216 0.11 23.86 4.12
N ASP A 217 -0.46 22.89 4.84
CA ASP A 217 -1.70 23.15 5.58
C ASP A 217 -2.03 21.97 6.51
N TYR A 218 -1.32 21.92 7.63
CA TYR A 218 -1.83 21.27 8.84
C TYR A 218 -1.69 22.24 10.00
N GLN A 219 -2.41 23.37 9.90
CA GLN A 219 -2.72 24.16 11.08
C GLN A 219 -3.96 23.55 11.72
N ILE A 220 -3.74 22.74 12.74
CA ILE A 220 -4.79 22.30 13.66
C ILE A 220 -5.31 23.55 14.35
N LYS A 221 -6.61 23.83 14.18
CA LYS A 221 -7.31 24.86 14.93
C LYS A 221 -7.91 24.29 16.19
#